data_AF-A0A0E4GD34-F1
#
_entry.id   AF-A0A0E4GD34-F1
#
_cell.length_a   1.000
_cell.length_b   1.000
_cell.length_c   1.000
_cell.angle_alpha   90.00
_cell.angle_beta   90.00
_cell.angle_gamma   90.00
#
_symmetry.space_group_name_H-M   'P 1'
#
loop_
_entity.id
_entity.type
_entity.pdbx_description
1 polymer ?
#
loop_
_entity_poly.entity_id
_entity_poly.type
_entity_poly.pdbx_seq_one_letter_code
_entity_poly.pdbx_strand_id
1 'polypeptide(L)'
;MAEDKVNIGLTNEANEVAEKIAELDCFEDKFDIAKFAFAYAIKNELDKRISEFNIGEGRGASWNVGTFDGDKYLYNFIISLFPDIQTPYRQIELLMNAGLIELGKIINESGLSGISEFM
;
A
#
# COMPACT_ATOMS: atom_id res chain seq x y z
N MET A 1 23.89 -6.05 5.79
CA MET A 1 22.74 -5.67 4.93
C MET A 1 21.50 -6.04 5.71
N ALA A 2 20.52 -5.14 5.83
CA ALA A 2 19.29 -5.47 6.54
C ALA A 2 18.53 -6.53 5.75
N GLU A 3 18.00 -7.55 6.43
CA GLU A 3 17.14 -8.54 5.77
C GLU A 3 15.81 -7.87 5.40
N ASP A 4 15.41 -8.07 4.14
CA ASP A 4 14.12 -7.59 3.65
C ASP A 4 12.97 -8.49 4.14
N LYS A 5 11.72 -8.10 3.86
CA LYS A 5 10.56 -8.85 4.35
C LYS A 5 10.28 -10.08 3.49
N VAL A 6 9.90 -11.17 4.17
CA VAL A 6 9.30 -12.36 3.55
C VAL A 6 7.77 -12.33 3.56
N ASN A 7 7.18 -11.43 4.36
CA ASN A 7 5.75 -11.13 4.37
C ASN A 7 5.53 -9.61 4.34
N ILE A 8 4.55 -9.16 3.56
CA ILE A 8 4.09 -7.78 3.51
C ILE A 8 2.71 -7.72 4.15
N GLY A 9 2.46 -6.70 4.97
CA GLY A 9 1.18 -6.56 5.64
C GLY A 9 0.71 -5.13 5.82
N LEU A 10 -0.57 -5.03 6.17
CA LEU A 10 -1.22 -3.77 6.49
C LEU A 10 -1.14 -3.49 8.00
N THR A 11 -1.01 -2.21 8.33
CA THR A 11 -1.28 -1.70 9.67
C THR A 11 -2.78 -1.82 9.97
N ASN A 12 -3.16 -1.70 11.24
CA ASN A 12 -4.58 -1.74 11.61
C ASN A 12 -5.37 -0.64 10.90
N GLU A 13 -4.86 0.60 10.92
CA GLU A 13 -5.50 1.74 10.29
C GLU A 13 -5.65 1.54 8.78
N ALA A 14 -4.59 1.13 8.09
CA ALA A 14 -4.65 0.85 6.66
C ALA A 14 -5.63 -0.30 6.34
N ASN A 15 -5.67 -1.34 7.18
CA ASN A 15 -6.59 -2.46 7.01
C ASN A 15 -8.04 -2.03 7.17
N GLU A 16 -8.37 -1.18 8.14
CA GLU A 16 -9.72 -0.63 8.29
C GLU A 16 -10.17 0.16 7.06
N VAL A 17 -9.27 0.93 6.45
CA VAL A 17 -9.57 1.61 5.18
C VAL A 17 -9.79 0.59 4.07
N ALA A 18 -8.95 -0.45 3.97
CA ALA A 18 -9.12 -1.49 2.97
C ALA A 18 -10.47 -2.24 3.10
N GLU A 19 -10.95 -2.49 4.31
CA GLU A 19 -12.30 -3.06 4.53
C GLU A 19 -13.39 -2.15 3.97
N LYS A 20 -13.31 -0.84 4.24
CA LYS A 20 -14.29 0.14 3.71
C LYS A 20 -14.27 0.20 2.18
N ILE A 21 -13.09 0.11 1.56
CA ILE A 21 -12.97 0.08 0.10
C ILE A 21 -13.55 -1.22 -0.46
N ALA A 22 -13.37 -2.36 0.23
CA ALA A 22 -13.91 -3.64 -0.19
C ALA A 22 -15.45 -3.65 -0.24
N GLU A 23 -16.13 -2.82 0.57
CA GLU A 23 -17.60 -2.66 0.51
C GLU A 23 -18.10 -2.13 -0.84
N LEU A 24 -17.23 -1.53 -1.67
CA LEU A 24 -17.58 -1.08 -3.01
C LEU A 24 -17.73 -2.21 -4.02
N ASP A 25 -17.28 -3.42 -3.69
CA ASP A 25 -17.34 -4.61 -4.57
C ASP A 25 -16.69 -4.39 -5.96
N CYS A 26 -15.69 -3.50 -6.01
CA CYS A 26 -14.99 -3.11 -7.23
C CYS A 26 -13.60 -3.76 -7.37
N PHE A 27 -13.12 -4.41 -6.31
CA PHE A 27 -11.85 -5.12 -6.25
C PHE A 27 -12.13 -6.58 -5.89
N GLU A 28 -11.37 -7.51 -6.44
CA GLU A 28 -11.57 -8.94 -6.19
C GLU A 28 -11.27 -9.29 -4.72
N ASP A 29 -10.21 -8.69 -4.17
CA ASP A 29 -9.83 -8.88 -2.77
C ASP A 29 -9.03 -7.68 -2.21
N LYS A 30 -8.61 -7.81 -0.94
CA LYS A 30 -7.76 -6.81 -0.27
C LYS A 30 -6.36 -6.71 -0.84
N PHE A 31 -5.90 -7.74 -1.54
CA PHE A 31 -4.60 -7.75 -2.16
C PHE A 31 -4.59 -6.78 -3.35
N ASP A 32 -5.66 -6.76 -4.14
CA ASP A 32 -5.83 -5.78 -5.22
C ASP A 32 -5.98 -4.36 -4.68
N ILE A 33 -6.73 -4.18 -3.58
CA ILE A 33 -6.86 -2.88 -2.90
C ILE A 33 -5.49 -2.39 -2.40
N ALA A 34 -4.66 -3.27 -1.86
CA ALA A 34 -3.30 -2.94 -1.44
C ALA A 34 -2.42 -2.50 -2.62
N LYS A 35 -2.49 -3.19 -3.76
CA LYS A 35 -1.75 -2.82 -4.98
C LYS A 35 -2.24 -1.50 -5.57
N PHE A 36 -3.55 -1.26 -5.52
CA PHE A 36 -4.15 0.01 -5.89
C PHE A 36 -3.62 1.17 -5.03
N ALA A 37 -3.62 0.98 -3.70
CA ALA A 37 -3.07 1.97 -2.77
C ALA A 37 -1.57 2.24 -3.00
N PHE A 38 -0.79 1.20 -3.30
CA PHE A 38 0.60 1.35 -3.71
C PHE A 38 0.73 2.21 -4.98
N ALA A 39 -0.04 1.91 -6.02
CA ALA A 39 -0.03 2.68 -7.26
C ALA A 39 -0.44 4.15 -7.03
N TYR A 40 -1.46 4.37 -6.20
CA TYR A 40 -1.87 5.70 -5.77
C TYR A 40 -0.73 6.44 -5.05
N ALA A 41 -0.03 5.77 -4.13
CA ALA A 41 1.07 6.37 -3.38
C ALA A 41 2.22 6.81 -4.29
N ILE A 42 2.56 5.99 -5.29
CA ILE A 42 3.57 6.33 -6.31
C ILE A 42 3.10 7.50 -7.18
N LYS A 43 1.87 7.46 -7.70
CA LYS A 43 1.30 8.50 -8.56
C LYS A 43 1.28 9.88 -7.88
N ASN A 44 1.06 9.91 -6.57
CA ASN A 44 0.99 11.13 -5.76
C ASN A 44 2.29 11.44 -5.02
N GLU A 45 3.39 10.74 -5.33
CA GLU A 45 4.73 10.98 -4.75
C GLU A 45 4.76 10.98 -3.22
N LEU A 46 3.97 10.09 -2.59
CA LEU A 46 3.86 10.02 -1.13
C LEU A 46 5.18 9.61 -0.47
N ASP A 47 6.09 8.95 -1.20
CA ASP A 47 7.45 8.64 -0.76
C ASP A 47 8.22 9.91 -0.33
N LYS A 48 8.00 11.03 -1.01
CA LYS A 48 8.68 12.31 -0.72
C LYS A 48 8.19 12.96 0.58
N ARG A 49 6.99 12.60 1.04
CA ARG A 49 6.34 13.14 2.24
C ARG A 49 6.08 12.05 3.28
N ILE A 50 6.78 10.92 3.17
CA ILE A 50 6.48 9.73 3.98
C ILE A 50 6.62 9.98 5.49
N SER A 51 7.46 10.95 5.88
CA SER A 51 7.63 11.39 7.27
C SER A 51 6.40 12.06 7.87
N GLU A 52 5.43 12.47 7.06
CA GLU A 52 4.16 13.05 7.51
C GLU A 52 3.13 11.97 7.87
N PHE A 53 3.36 10.72 7.50
CA PHE A 53 2.48 9.60 7.79
C PHE A 53 2.86 8.97 9.13
N ASN A 54 1.88 8.84 10.02
CA ASN A 54 2.02 8.04 11.22
C ASN A 54 1.66 6.59 10.90
N ILE A 55 2.60 5.85 10.32
CA ILE A 55 2.39 4.45 9.95
C ILE A 55 2.55 3.60 11.21
N GLY A 56 1.43 3.15 11.76
CA GLY A 56 1.38 2.32 12.97
C GLY A 56 1.97 0.90 12.79
N GLU A 57 1.82 0.07 13.81
CA GLU A 57 2.30 -1.32 13.76
C GLU A 57 1.32 -2.25 13.01
N GLY A 58 1.87 -3.35 12.47
CA GLY A 58 1.16 -4.34 11.66
C GLY A 58 0.40 -5.39 12.46
N ARG A 59 -0.94 -5.43 12.32
CA ARG A 59 -1.81 -6.56 12.71
C ARG A 59 -2.99 -6.78 11.74
N GLY A 60 -2.97 -6.12 10.58
CA GLY A 60 -3.97 -6.29 9.52
C GLY A 60 -3.69 -7.49 8.60
N ALA A 61 -4.27 -7.47 7.39
CA ALA A 61 -3.99 -8.46 6.36
C ALA A 61 -2.48 -8.58 6.08
N SER A 62 -2.00 -9.81 5.87
CA SER A 62 -0.59 -10.11 5.64
C SER A 62 -0.45 -11.25 4.64
N TRP A 63 0.48 -11.10 3.71
CA TRP A 63 0.72 -12.04 2.62
C TRP A 63 2.19 -12.39 2.52
N ASN A 64 2.48 -13.64 2.16
CA ASN A 64 3.83 -14.02 1.77
C ASN A 64 4.22 -13.32 0.47
N VAL A 65 5.45 -12.82 0.37
CA VAL A 65 5.90 -12.10 -0.83
C VAL A 65 5.89 -12.98 -2.09
N GLY A 66 6.09 -14.30 -1.96
CA GLY A 66 6.00 -15.23 -3.08
C GLY A 66 4.59 -15.38 -3.65
N THR A 67 3.57 -15.06 -2.86
CA THR A 67 2.18 -14.94 -3.34
C THR A 67 1.87 -13.51 -3.77
N PHE A 68 2.38 -12.51 -3.03
CA PHE A 68 2.12 -11.09 -3.28
C PHE A 68 2.69 -10.56 -4.60
N ASP A 69 3.93 -10.94 -4.86
CA ASP A 69 4.76 -10.46 -5.96
C ASP A 69 5.59 -11.62 -6.53
N GLY A 70 4.92 -12.74 -6.82
CA GLY A 70 5.57 -13.98 -7.25
C GLY A 70 6.39 -13.85 -8.55
N ASP A 71 6.01 -12.92 -9.42
CA ASP A 71 6.73 -12.56 -10.65
C ASP A 71 7.78 -11.45 -10.45
N LYS A 72 7.91 -10.93 -9.22
CA LYS A 72 8.79 -9.83 -8.82
C LYS A 72 8.52 -8.52 -9.56
N TYR A 73 7.31 -8.31 -10.07
CA TYR A 73 6.97 -7.09 -10.78
C TYR A 73 7.14 -5.85 -9.90
N LEU A 74 6.56 -5.84 -8.69
CA LEU A 74 6.64 -4.72 -7.75
C LEU A 74 8.08 -4.51 -7.25
N TYR A 75 8.79 -5.61 -6.97
CA TYR A 75 10.20 -5.56 -6.61
C TYR A 75 11.02 -4.83 -7.69
N ASN A 76 10.92 -5.29 -8.94
CA ASN A 76 11.66 -4.73 -10.07
C ASN A 76 11.30 -3.27 -10.32
N PHE A 77 10.01 -2.94 -10.17
CA PHE A 77 9.53 -1.57 -10.26
C PHE A 77 10.16 -0.67 -9.20
N ILE A 78 10.19 -1.10 -7.93
CA ILE A 78 10.74 -0.31 -6.83
C ILE A 78 12.25 -0.11 -6.94
N ILE A 79 13.03 -1.13 -7.31
CA ILE A 79 14.48 -0.94 -7.51
C ILE A 79 14.78 -0.07 -8.74
N SER A 80 13.85 0.02 -9.70
CA SER A 80 14.01 0.94 -10.84
C SER A 80 13.77 2.40 -10.45
N LEU A 81 12.83 2.65 -9.53
CA LEU A 81 12.56 3.99 -9.00
C LEU A 81 13.55 4.43 -7.92
N PHE A 82 14.03 3.48 -7.10
CA PHE A 82 14.93 3.71 -5.98
C PHE A 82 16.16 2.80 -6.10
N PRO A 83 17.14 3.11 -6.97
CA PRO A 83 18.26 2.20 -7.29
C PRO A 83 19.11 1.77 -6.09
N ASP A 84 19.17 2.60 -5.05
CA ASP A 84 20.00 2.37 -3.87
C ASP A 84 19.24 1.66 -2.72
N ILE A 85 17.95 1.36 -2.90
CA ILE A 85 17.11 0.78 -1.84
C ILE A 85 17.59 -0.64 -1.49
N GLN A 86 17.84 -0.88 -0.21
CA GLN A 86 18.35 -2.17 0.27
C GLN A 86 17.24 -3.15 0.64
N THR A 87 16.03 -2.64 0.88
CA THR A 87 14.86 -3.43 1.31
C THR A 87 13.61 -3.02 0.52
N PRO A 88 13.51 -3.42 -0.76
CA PRO A 88 12.37 -3.11 -1.63
C PRO A 88 11.01 -3.47 -1.03
N TYR A 89 10.86 -4.63 -0.40
CA TYR A 89 9.56 -5.06 0.12
C TYR A 89 9.12 -4.26 1.36
N ARG A 90 10.07 -3.77 2.17
CA ARG A 90 9.76 -2.76 3.20
C ARG A 90 9.25 -1.46 2.58
N GLN A 91 9.82 -1.03 1.45
CA GLN A 91 9.36 0.18 0.75
C GLN A 91 7.97 -0.02 0.13
N ILE A 92 7.70 -1.19 -0.46
CA ILE A 92 6.38 -1.54 -0.98
C ILE A 92 5.34 -1.50 0.14
N GLU A 93 5.61 -2.16 1.26
CA GLU A 93 4.73 -2.16 2.42
C GLU A 93 4.46 -0.74 2.95
N LEU A 94 5.51 0.07 3.05
CA LEU A 94 5.43 1.46 3.50
C LEU A 94 4.48 2.27 2.62
N LEU A 95 4.63 2.15 1.30
CA LEU A 95 3.82 2.88 0.32
C LEU A 95 2.39 2.37 0.24
N MET A 96 2.15 1.07 0.38
CA MET A 96 0.80 0.51 0.49
C MET A 96 0.04 1.12 1.68
N ASN A 97 0.69 1.14 2.85
CA ASN A 97 0.08 1.67 4.06
C ASN A 97 -0.13 3.19 3.98
N ALA A 98 0.85 3.93 3.47
CA ALA A 98 0.70 5.37 3.25
C ALA A 98 -0.44 5.69 2.27
N GLY A 99 -0.52 4.94 1.16
CA GLY A 99 -1.59 5.09 0.17
C GLY A 99 -2.97 4.83 0.78
N LEU A 100 -3.13 3.77 1.58
CA LEU A 100 -4.39 3.49 2.26
C LEU A 100 -4.75 4.57 3.29
N ILE A 101 -3.79 5.04 4.08
CA ILE A 101 -4.03 6.13 5.04
C ILE A 101 -4.51 7.39 4.32
N GLU A 102 -3.88 7.76 3.20
CA GLU A 102 -4.28 8.94 2.42
C GLU A 102 -5.66 8.77 1.76
N LEU A 103 -5.93 7.61 1.17
CA LEU A 103 -7.25 7.28 0.63
C LEU A 103 -8.32 7.32 1.74
N GLY A 104 -7.98 6.88 2.96
CA GLY A 104 -8.85 6.97 4.12
C GLY A 104 -9.25 8.42 4.46
N LYS A 105 -8.32 9.38 4.34
CA LYS A 105 -8.64 10.81 4.51
C LYS A 105 -9.63 11.29 3.45
N ILE A 106 -9.40 10.93 2.18
CA ILE A 106 -10.29 11.29 1.07
C ILE A 106 -11.70 10.72 1.31
N ILE A 107 -11.80 9.46 1.73
CA ILE A 107 -13.08 8.81 2.05
C ILE A 107 -13.78 9.51 3.23
N ASN A 108 -13.04 9.91 4.26
CA ASN A 108 -13.62 10.62 5.40
C ASN A 108 -14.15 12.02 5.01
N GLU A 109 -13.49 12.70 4.07
CA GLU A 109 -13.87 14.03 3.61
C GLU A 109 -15.01 14.04 2.58
N SER A 110 -14.95 13.11 1.61
CA SER A 110 -15.80 13.12 0.40
C SER A 110 -16.68 11.88 0.26
N GLY A 111 -16.66 10.98 1.25
CA GLY A 111 -17.29 9.66 1.16
C GLY A 111 -16.56 8.73 0.18
N LEU A 112 -17.07 7.50 0.04
CA LEU A 112 -16.48 6.49 -0.84
C LEU A 112 -16.44 6.91 -2.32
N SER A 113 -17.32 7.81 -2.77
CA SER A 113 -17.28 8.36 -4.13
C SER A 113 -15.98 9.12 -4.44
N GLY A 114 -15.32 9.69 -3.42
CA GLY A 114 -14.10 10.48 -3.60
C GLY A 114 -12.92 9.68 -4.17
N ILE A 115 -12.95 8.34 -4.08
CA ILE A 115 -11.87 7.50 -4.65
C ILE A 115 -12.15 7.02 -6.08
N SER A 116 -13.37 7.22 -6.59
CA SER A 116 -13.75 6.78 -7.94
C SER A 116 -12.95 7.45 -9.06
N GLU A 117 -12.42 8.65 -8.83
CA GLU A 117 -11.57 9.37 -9.78
C GLU A 117 -10.20 8.72 -10.00
N PHE A 118 -9.80 7.81 -9.11
CA PHE A 118 -8.51 7.13 -9.16
C PHE A 118 -8.59 5.70 -9.69
N MET A 119 -9.79 5.15 -9.83
CA MET A 119 -10.07 3.81 -10.35
C MET A 119 -10.07 3.79 -11.88
#